data_AF-A0A7S1VCG7-F1
#
_entry.id   AF-A0A7S1VCG7-F1
#
_cell.length_a   1.000
_cell.length_b   1.000
_cell.length_c   1.000
_cell.angle_alpha   90.00
_cell.angle_beta   90.00
_cell.angle_gamma   90.00
#
_symmetry.space_group_name_H-M   'P 1'
#
loop_
_entity.id
_entity.type
_entity.pdbx_description
1 polymer ?
#
loop_
_entity_poly.entity_id
_entity_poly.type
_entity_poly.pdbx_seq_one_letter_code
_entity_poly.pdbx_strand_id
1 'polypeptide(L)'
;MDSTDSYSSLIPKDEEPDLGAWAVMARALETFEPTVRIAIIGKYTGLQDSYLSVLKSLKHASIAVEHKLEVEWVEATHLEEEAKDNTKEYEEAWA
;
A
#
# COMPACT_ATOMS: atom_id res chain seq x y z
N MET A 1 56.87 -1.96 5.17
CA MET A 1 55.80 -1.08 5.68
C MET A 1 55.06 -0.61 4.46
N ASP A 2 54.00 -1.34 4.12
CA ASP A 2 53.26 -1.12 2.88
C ASP A 2 52.26 0.02 3.11
N SER A 3 52.26 0.99 2.20
CA SER A 3 51.57 2.29 2.34
C SER A 3 50.04 2.18 2.16
N THR A 4 49.53 0.96 2.06
CA THR A 4 48.14 0.59 1.79
C THR A 4 47.30 0.46 3.06
N ASP A 5 47.90 0.17 4.22
CA ASP A 5 47.18 0.05 5.50
C ASP A 5 46.58 1.37 6.01
N SER A 6 47.14 2.51 5.57
CA SER A 6 46.67 3.84 5.99
C SER A 6 45.26 4.15 5.51
N TYR A 7 44.83 3.58 4.38
CA TYR A 7 43.54 3.89 3.76
C TYR A 7 42.39 3.01 4.25
N SER A 8 42.68 1.87 4.90
CA SER A 8 41.65 0.96 5.42
C SER A 8 40.81 1.59 6.55
N SER A 9 41.40 2.53 7.31
CA SER A 9 40.71 3.27 8.38
C SER A 9 39.76 4.37 7.89
N LEU A 10 39.80 4.71 6.59
CA LEU A 10 38.94 5.73 5.97
C LEU A 10 37.69 5.13 5.33
N ILE A 11 37.58 3.80 5.28
CA ILE A 11 36.40 3.09 4.82
C ILE A 11 35.43 3.06 5.99
N PRO A 12 34.26 3.72 5.91
CA PRO A 12 33.21 3.56 6.91
C PRO A 12 32.94 2.07 7.06
N LYS A 13 33.01 1.55 8.29
CA LYS A 13 32.58 0.17 8.52
C LYS A 13 31.10 0.12 8.15
N ASP A 14 30.75 -0.77 7.23
CA ASP A 14 29.37 -1.11 6.94
C ASP A 14 28.78 -1.75 8.21
N GLU A 15 28.25 -0.92 9.12
CA GLU A 15 27.37 -1.41 10.18
C GLU A 15 26.07 -1.86 9.51
N GLU A 16 25.63 -3.08 9.85
CA GLU A 16 24.38 -3.60 9.34
C GLU A 16 23.22 -2.67 9.76
N PRO A 17 22.26 -2.38 8.85
CA PRO A 17 21.15 -1.51 9.17
C PRO A 17 20.27 -2.14 10.25
N ASP A 18 19.89 -1.36 11.27
CA ASP A 18 18.88 -1.79 12.24
C ASP A 18 17.50 -1.84 11.57
N LEU A 19 16.99 -3.07 11.38
CA LEU A 19 15.69 -3.35 10.80
C LEU A 19 14.60 -3.67 11.84
N GLY A 20 14.87 -3.47 13.14
CA GLY A 20 13.96 -3.83 14.22
C GLY A 20 12.57 -3.19 14.06
N ALA A 21 12.51 -1.88 13.78
CA ALA A 21 11.25 -1.17 13.55
C ALA A 21 10.48 -1.69 12.33
N TRP A 22 11.20 -2.02 11.25
CA TRP A 22 10.60 -2.58 10.03
C TRP A 22 10.02 -3.97 10.27
N ALA A 23 10.72 -4.81 11.04
CA ALA A 23 10.25 -6.14 11.40
C ALA A 23 8.97 -6.10 12.25
N VAL A 24 8.88 -5.16 13.19
CA VAL A 24 7.67 -4.94 14.00
C VAL A 24 6.50 -4.51 13.12
N MET A 25 6.70 -3.53 12.25
CA MET A 25 5.66 -3.06 11.33
C MET A 25 5.18 -4.16 10.37
N ALA A 26 6.11 -4.96 9.83
CA ALA A 26 5.80 -6.05 8.92
C ALA A 26 4.93 -7.12 9.60
N ARG A 27 5.24 -7.49 10.84
CA ARG A 27 4.42 -8.43 11.64
C ARG A 27 3.04 -7.88 11.94
N ALA A 28 2.95 -6.60 12.33
CA ALA A 28 1.67 -5.96 12.65
C ALA A 28 0.68 -6.04 11.47
N LEU A 29 1.17 -5.83 10.24
CA LEU A 29 0.36 -5.94 9.02
C LEU A 29 -0.27 -7.32 8.79
N GLU A 30 0.31 -8.39 9.34
CA GLU A 30 -0.18 -9.77 9.17
C GLU A 30 -1.22 -10.16 10.23
N THR A 31 -1.29 -9.43 11.34
CA THR A 31 -2.04 -9.83 12.54
C THR A 31 -3.28 -8.99 12.84
N PHE A 32 -3.58 -7.95 12.07
CA PHE A 32 -4.73 -7.08 12.34
C PHE A 32 -6.08 -7.80 12.17
N GLU A 33 -6.92 -7.76 13.20
CA GLU A 33 -8.19 -8.50 13.26
C GLU A 33 -9.46 -7.67 12.99
N PRO A 34 -9.55 -6.35 13.24
CA PRO A 34 -10.62 -5.58 12.64
C PRO A 34 -10.25 -5.18 11.21
N THR A 35 -11.08 -5.57 10.25
CA THR A 35 -10.97 -5.14 8.86
C THR A 35 -11.71 -3.83 8.64
N VAL A 36 -11.06 -2.89 7.97
CA VAL A 36 -11.69 -1.70 7.38
C VAL A 36 -11.77 -1.86 5.87
N ARG A 37 -12.99 -1.80 5.33
CA ARG A 37 -13.24 -1.82 3.87
C ARG A 37 -13.37 -0.39 3.35
N ILE A 38 -12.64 -0.07 2.30
CA ILE A 38 -12.65 1.25 1.65
C ILE A 38 -12.80 1.05 0.14
N ALA A 39 -13.88 1.60 -0.43
CA ALA A 39 -14.07 1.65 -1.86
C ALA A 39 -13.29 2.83 -2.47
N ILE A 40 -12.48 2.57 -3.50
CA ILE A 40 -11.82 3.58 -4.32
C ILE A 40 -12.53 3.63 -5.67
N ILE A 41 -13.15 4.77 -5.96
CA ILE A 41 -13.83 5.03 -7.23
C ILE A 41 -12.86 5.72 -8.19
N GLY A 42 -12.63 5.14 -9.37
CA GLY A 42 -11.65 5.63 -10.33
C GLY A 42 -11.97 5.28 -11.77
N LYS A 43 -11.31 5.97 -12.73
CA LYS A 43 -11.46 5.76 -14.18
C LYS A 43 -10.50 4.68 -14.75
N TYR A 44 -9.58 4.21 -13.91
CA TYR A 44 -8.52 3.27 -14.29
C TYR A 44 -8.32 2.25 -13.17
N THR A 45 -9.41 1.60 -12.73
CA THR A 45 -9.31 0.59 -11.65
C THR A 45 -8.40 -0.58 -12.01
N GLY A 46 -8.24 -0.89 -13.30
CA GLY A 46 -7.30 -1.89 -13.81
C GLY A 46 -5.82 -1.46 -13.77
N LEU A 47 -5.51 -0.18 -13.55
CA LEU A 47 -4.14 0.35 -13.43
C LEU A 47 -3.92 0.90 -12.02
N GLN A 48 -3.66 0.00 -11.08
CA GLN A 48 -3.49 0.32 -9.66
C GLN A 48 -2.37 1.35 -9.39
N ASP A 49 -1.37 1.44 -10.28
CA ASP A 49 -0.26 2.40 -10.17
C ASP A 49 -0.71 3.87 -10.18
N SER A 50 -1.82 4.19 -10.86
CA SER A 50 -2.39 5.55 -10.86
C SER A 50 -2.84 6.01 -9.48
N TYR A 51 -3.05 5.08 -8.54
CA TYR A 51 -3.53 5.35 -7.19
C TYR A 51 -2.52 4.93 -6.12
N LEU A 52 -1.27 4.63 -6.50
CA LEU A 52 -0.27 4.08 -5.59
C LEU A 52 -0.07 4.94 -4.34
N SER A 53 0.07 6.25 -4.50
CA SER A 53 0.27 7.16 -3.36
C SER A 53 -0.92 7.15 -2.41
N VAL A 54 -2.16 7.10 -2.93
CA VAL A 54 -3.38 7.02 -2.12
C VAL A 54 -3.43 5.70 -1.35
N LEU A 55 -3.15 4.58 -2.04
CA LEU A 55 -3.11 3.25 -1.43
C LEU A 55 -2.07 3.16 -0.32
N LYS A 56 -0.88 3.76 -0.51
CA LYS A 56 0.17 3.79 0.52
C LYS A 56 -0.24 4.63 1.73
N SER A 57 -0.85 5.80 1.52
CA SER A 57 -1.37 6.61 2.62
C SER A 57 -2.43 5.86 3.43
N LEU A 58 -3.37 5.17 2.78
CA LEU A 58 -4.39 4.35 3.45
C LEU A 58 -3.75 3.18 4.22
N LYS A 59 -2.75 2.51 3.64
CA LYS A 59 -2.04 1.41 4.31
C LYS A 59 -1.29 1.90 5.55
N HIS A 60 -0.67 3.07 5.50
CA HIS A 60 -0.01 3.66 6.67
C HIS A 60 -1.01 4.05 7.75
N ALA A 61 -2.16 4.61 7.36
CA ALA A 61 -3.24 4.92 8.28
C ALA A 61 -3.79 3.65 8.94
N SER A 62 -3.97 2.55 8.17
CA SER A 62 -4.48 1.28 8.70
C SER A 62 -3.52 0.64 9.72
N ILE A 63 -2.21 0.74 9.48
CA ILE A 63 -1.18 0.33 10.46
C ILE A 63 -1.30 1.15 11.75
N ALA A 64 -1.47 2.47 11.63
CA ALA A 64 -1.54 3.36 12.79
C ALA A 64 -2.75 3.12 13.70
N VAL A 65 -3.84 2.58 13.14
CA VAL A 65 -5.05 2.21 13.89
C VAL A 65 -5.18 0.70 14.13
N GLU A 66 -4.19 -0.09 13.74
CA GLU A 66 -4.17 -1.56 13.87
C GLU A 66 -5.36 -2.27 13.18
N HIS A 67 -5.72 -1.81 11.97
CA HIS A 67 -6.78 -2.41 11.16
C HIS A 67 -6.23 -3.01 9.86
N LYS A 68 -6.84 -4.13 9.44
CA LYS A 68 -6.59 -4.71 8.12
C LYS A 68 -7.33 -3.88 7.07
N LEU A 69 -6.58 -3.26 6.16
CA LEU A 69 -7.16 -2.55 5.02
C LEU A 69 -7.59 -3.53 3.93
N GLU A 70 -8.87 -3.49 3.56
CA GLU A 70 -9.40 -4.10 2.34
C GLU A 70 -9.87 -3.00 1.39
N VAL A 71 -9.34 -3.00 0.17
CA VAL A 71 -9.67 -2.00 -0.85
C VAL A 71 -10.54 -2.63 -1.91
N GLU A 72 -11.70 -2.03 -2.14
CA GLU A 72 -12.61 -2.38 -3.21
C GLU A 72 -12.46 -1.37 -4.34
N TRP A 73 -12.32 -1.85 -5.56
CA TRP A 73 -12.14 -0.99 -6.73
C TRP A 73 -13.47 -0.87 -7.46
N VAL A 74 -13.94 0.37 -7.63
CA VAL A 74 -15.19 0.65 -8.33
C VAL A 74 -14.88 1.53 -9.53
N GLU A 75 -15.28 1.06 -10.72
CA GLU A 75 -15.07 1.83 -11.94
C GLU A 75 -16.09 2.97 -11.99
N ALA A 76 -15.61 4.21 -12.08
CA ALA A 76 -16.44 5.40 -11.97
C ALA A 76 -17.53 5.44 -13.04
N THR A 77 -17.24 4.92 -14.25
CA THR A 77 -18.19 4.88 -15.35
C THR A 77 -19.38 3.95 -15.08
N HIS A 78 -19.24 2.96 -14.20
CA HIS A 78 -20.34 2.05 -13.86
C HIS A 78 -21.35 2.68 -12.89
N LEU A 79 -21.03 3.81 -12.28
CA LEU A 79 -21.92 4.55 -11.38
C LEU A 79 -22.74 5.63 -12.10
N GLU A 80 -22.47 5.89 -13.37
CA GLU A 80 -23.15 6.91 -14.17
C GLU A 80 -24.56 6.46 -14.59
N GLU A 81 -25.42 7.40 -14.93
CA GLU A 81 -26.81 7.12 -15.33
C GLU A 81 -26.86 6.29 -16.63
N GLU A 82 -25.90 6.53 -17.52
CA GLU A 82 -25.70 5.82 -18.77
C GLU A 82 -25.37 4.33 -18.55
N ALA A 83 -24.81 3.98 -17.39
CA ALA A 83 -24.49 2.60 -17.04
C ALA A 83 -25.72 1.82 -16.54
N LYS A 84 -26.85 2.46 -16.23
CA LYS A 84 -28.09 1.77 -15.79
C LYS A 84 -28.62 0.78 -16.82
N ASP A 85 -28.39 1.07 -18.10
CA ASP A 85 -28.73 0.16 -19.20
C ASP A 85 -27.82 -1.09 -19.22
N ASN A 86 -26.62 -1.01 -18.62
CA ASN A 86 -25.74 -2.14 -18.37
C ASN A 86 -25.91 -2.67 -16.94
N THR A 87 -27.03 -3.35 -16.72
CA THR A 87 -27.56 -3.75 -15.41
C THR A 87 -26.54 -4.48 -14.53
N LYS A 88 -25.69 -5.33 -15.10
CA LYS A 88 -24.74 -6.13 -14.31
C LYS A 88 -23.65 -5.27 -13.67
N GLU A 89 -22.97 -4.45 -14.46
CA GLU A 89 -21.85 -3.62 -14.01
C GLU A 89 -22.34 -2.54 -13.03
N TYR A 90 -23.53 -2.00 -13.29
CA TYR A 90 -24.19 -1.05 -12.39
C TYR A 90 -24.58 -1.71 -11.05
N GLU A 91 -25.20 -2.88 -11.07
CA GLU A 91 -25.56 -3.61 -9.84
C GLU A 91 -24.33 -3.98 -9.02
N GLU A 92 -23.25 -4.44 -9.65
CA GLU A 92 -21.97 -4.76 -8.97
C GLU A 92 -21.31 -3.52 -8.36
N ALA A 93 -21.41 -2.35 -9.00
CA ALA A 93 -20.83 -1.10 -8.49
C ALA A 93 -21.58 -0.52 -7.29
N TRP A 94 -22.86 -0.88 -7.11
CA TRP A 94 -23.73 -0.40 -6.04
C TRP A 94 -24.01 -1.44 -4.93
N ALA A 95 -23.46 -2.64 -5.06
CA ALA A 95 -23.56 -3.73 -4.07
C ALA A 95 -22.74 -3.45 -2.80
#